data_AF-A0A060BWF8-F1
#
_entry.id   AF-A0A060BWF8-F1
#
_cell.length_a   1.000
_cell.length_b   1.000
_cell.length_c   1.000
_cell.angle_alpha   90.00
_cell.angle_beta   90.00
_cell.angle_gamma   90.00
#
_symmetry.space_group_name_H-M   'P 1'
#
loop_
_entity.id
_entity.type
_entity.pdbx_description
1 polymer ?
#
loop_
_entity_poly.entity_id
_entity_poly.type
_entity_poly.pdbx_seq_one_letter_code
_entity_poly.pdbx_strand_id
1 'polypeptide(L)'
;DMLETQKKNRDWLFFGDVQARGAYPVWMARYFTENHIALEITEQDRSDLQHTVDFISFSYYMSGCATYEPEKSSLHAVISSD
;
A
#
# COMPACT_ATOMS: atom_id res chain seq x y z
N ASP A 1 -0.63 -1.54 -18.45
CA ASP A 1 0.65 -1.72 -17.75
C ASP A 1 0.91 -0.64 -16.70
N MET A 2 1.24 0.61 -17.08
CA MET A 2 1.57 1.69 -16.12
C MET A 2 0.54 1.91 -15.00
N LEU A 3 -0.76 1.87 -15.33
CA LEU A 3 -1.83 2.09 -14.35
C LEU A 3 -1.88 0.99 -13.28
N GLU A 4 -1.60 -0.26 -13.67
CA GLU A 4 -1.56 -1.40 -12.74
C GLU A 4 -0.35 -1.33 -11.83
N THR A 5 0.81 -0.95 -12.38
CA THR A 5 2.02 -0.70 -11.58
C THR A 5 1.79 0.43 -10.57
N GLN A 6 1.13 1.52 -10.98
CA GLN A 6 0.78 2.60 -10.07
C GLN A 6 -0.20 2.19 -8.96
N LYS A 7 -1.17 1.31 -9.27
CA LYS A 7 -2.06 0.73 -8.25
C LYS A 7 -1.26 -0.07 -7.22
N LYS A 8 -0.46 -1.03 -7.68
CA LYS A 8 0.39 -1.87 -6.81
C LYS A 8 1.31 -1.03 -5.92
N ASN A 9 1.91 0.04 -6.46
CA ASN A 9 2.76 0.93 -5.69
C ASN A 9 1.99 1.68 -4.60
N ARG A 10 0.77 2.17 -4.89
CA ARG A 10 -0.07 2.81 -3.86
C ARG A 10 -0.49 1.84 -2.77
N ASP A 11 -0.79 0.59 -3.13
CA ASP A 11 -1.17 -0.43 -2.16
C ASP A 11 0.01 -0.75 -1.22
N TRP A 12 1.23 -0.83 -1.75
CA TRP A 12 2.44 -1.05 -0.96
C TRP A 12 2.79 0.12 -0.03
N LEU A 13 2.64 1.34 -0.53
CA LEU A 13 3.01 2.54 0.21
C LEU A 13 1.95 3.01 1.19
N PHE A 14 0.73 2.46 1.14
CA PHE A 14 -0.41 2.93 1.91
C PHE A 14 -0.10 3.20 3.39
N PHE A 15 0.47 2.22 4.10
CA PHE A 15 0.74 2.35 5.53
C PHE A 15 1.79 3.44 5.83
N GLY A 16 2.82 3.55 4.97
CA GLY A 16 3.82 4.60 5.06
C GLY A 16 3.23 5.98 4.76
N ASP A 17 2.35 6.09 3.76
CA ASP A 17 1.66 7.32 3.42
C ASP A 17 0.78 7.82 4.57
N VAL A 18 0.08 6.93 5.30
CA VAL A 18 -0.71 7.33 6.47
C VAL A 18 0.17 7.93 7.56
N GLN A 19 1.30 7.29 7.87
CA GLN A 19 2.21 7.74 8.94
C GLN A 19 3.00 9.01 8.57
N ALA A 20 3.36 9.16 7.29
CA ALA A 20 4.18 10.28 6.81
C ALA A 20 3.35 11.50 6.40
N ARG A 21 2.11 11.31 5.95
CA ARG A 21 1.22 12.41 5.52
C ARG A 21 0.16 12.76 6.55
N GLY A 22 -0.02 11.91 7.57
CA GLY A 22 -0.91 12.15 8.68
C GLY A 22 -2.40 12.11 8.33
N ALA A 23 -2.76 11.39 7.26
CA ALA A 23 -4.14 11.22 6.86
C ALA A 23 -4.31 9.95 6.01
N TYR A 24 -5.52 9.39 6.04
CA TYR A 24 -5.92 8.37 5.09
C TYR A 24 -5.95 8.94 3.66
N PRO A 25 -5.30 8.28 2.68
CA PRO A 25 -5.40 8.69 1.29
C PRO A 25 -6.84 8.68 0.77
N VAL A 26 -7.21 9.66 -0.06
CA VAL A 26 -8.59 9.85 -0.55
C VAL A 26 -9.17 8.60 -1.23
N TRP A 27 -8.34 7.86 -1.97
CA TRP A 27 -8.76 6.65 -2.67
C TRP A 27 -9.12 5.50 -1.71
N MET A 28 -8.65 5.55 -0.46
CA MET A 28 -8.85 4.47 0.51
C MET A 28 -10.29 4.41 1.01
N ALA A 29 -11.01 5.53 1.05
CA ALA A 29 -12.44 5.54 1.37
C ALA A 29 -13.26 4.67 0.39
N ARG A 30 -12.89 4.69 -0.90
CA ARG A 30 -13.50 3.83 -1.92
C ARG A 30 -13.14 2.37 -1.70
N TYR A 31 -11.87 2.08 -1.42
CA TYR A 31 -11.39 0.73 -1.12
C TYR A 31 -12.13 0.11 0.07
N PHE A 32 -12.30 0.85 1.17
CA PHE A 32 -13.04 0.36 2.33
C PHE A 32 -14.50 0.04 1.99
N THR A 33 -15.15 0.90 1.20
CA THR A 33 -16.54 0.68 0.77
C THR A 33 -16.66 -0.55 -0.13
N GLU A 34 -15.78 -0.69 -1.13
CA GLU A 34 -15.76 -1.81 -2.09
C GLU A 34 -15.47 -3.16 -1.42
N ASN A 35 -14.70 -3.16 -0.33
CA ASN A 35 -14.34 -4.37 0.42
C ASN A 35 -15.22 -4.60 1.67
N HIS A 36 -16.30 -3.83 1.84
CA HIS A 36 -17.19 -3.93 3.00
C HIS A 36 -16.48 -3.78 4.36
N ILE A 37 -15.45 -2.93 4.41
CA ILE A 37 -14.68 -2.62 5.61
C ILE A 37 -15.31 -1.39 6.28
N ALA A 38 -15.89 -1.60 7.45
CA ALA A 38 -16.36 -0.51 8.31
C ALA A 38 -15.25 -0.10 9.28
N LEU A 39 -14.74 1.12 9.11
CA LEU A 39 -13.75 1.73 10.00
C LEU A 39 -14.41 2.91 10.71
N GLU A 40 -14.42 2.86 12.03
CA GLU A 40 -14.74 4.01 12.86
C GLU A 40 -13.48 4.88 12.96
N ILE A 41 -13.48 6.02 12.26
CA ILE A 41 -12.40 7.01 12.33
C ILE A 41 -12.95 8.20 13.09
N THR A 42 -12.53 8.34 14.35
CA THR A 42 -12.93 9.43 15.22
C THR A 42 -12.16 10.72 14.88
N GLU A 43 -12.61 11.85 15.41
CA GLU A 43 -11.87 13.11 15.26
C GLU A 43 -10.52 13.04 16.00
N GLN A 44 -10.44 12.29 17.10
CA GLN A 44 -9.19 12.08 17.81
C GLN A 44 -8.18 11.34 16.92
N ASP A 45 -8.60 10.28 16.22
CA ASP A 45 -7.71 9.55 15.30
C ASP A 45 -7.17 10.47 14.20
N ARG A 46 -8.00 11.39 13.69
CA ARG A 46 -7.58 12.38 12.68
C ARG A 46 -6.57 13.36 13.24
N SER A 47 -6.74 13.79 14.49
CA SER A 47 -5.78 14.64 15.18
C SER A 47 -4.47 13.92 15.46
N ASP A 48 -4.54 12.67 15.92
CA ASP A 48 -3.37 11.86 16.27
C ASP A 48 -2.51 11.60 15.03
N LEU A 49 -3.13 11.35 13.87
CA LEU A 49 -2.40 11.15 12.62
C LEU A 49 -1.65 12.41 12.16
N GLN A 50 -2.05 13.63 12.55
CA GLN A 50 -1.29 14.85 12.19
C GLN A 50 0.13 14.86 12.79
N HIS A 51 0.38 14.05 13.81
CA HIS A 51 1.72 13.83 14.36
C HIS A 51 2.48 12.80 13.49
N THR A 52 3.06 13.29 12.39
CA THR A 52 3.76 12.46 11.41
C THR A 52 5.16 12.02 11.87
N VAL A 53 5.66 10.93 11.28
CA VAL A 53 7.00 10.41 11.55
C VAL A 53 8.11 11.30 10.97
N ASP A 54 9.24 11.41 11.66
CA ASP A 54 10.42 12.13 11.18
C ASP A 54 11.22 11.35 10.13
N PHE A 55 11.21 10.01 10.22
CA PHE A 55 11.88 9.13 9.29
C PHE A 55 11.13 7.81 9.13
N ILE A 56 11.28 7.17 7.97
CA ILE A 56 10.74 5.84 7.67
C ILE A 56 11.91 4.86 7.62
N SER A 57 11.86 3.81 8.44
CA SER A 57 12.73 2.65 8.30
C SER A 57 11.98 1.51 7.60
N PHE A 58 12.69 0.72 6.81
CA PHE A 58 12.13 -0.44 6.13
C PHE A 58 13.15 -1.57 6.11
N SER A 59 12.65 -2.81 6.17
CA SER A 59 13.45 -3.99 5.91
C SER A 59 13.39 -4.31 4.42
N TYR A 60 14.55 -4.55 3.82
CA TYR A 60 14.65 -4.88 2.41
C TYR A 60 15.27 -6.27 2.22
N TYR A 61 14.49 -7.16 1.62
CA TYR A 61 14.91 -8.54 1.33
C TYR A 61 15.02 -8.83 -0.16
N MET A 62 14.14 -8.24 -0.99
CA MET A 62 14.09 -8.48 -2.43
C MET A 62 13.36 -7.36 -3.17
N SER A 63 13.58 -7.26 -4.47
CA SER A 63 12.78 -6.44 -5.38
C SER A 63 11.62 -7.24 -5.96
N GLY A 64 10.55 -6.56 -6.37
CA GLY A 64 9.38 -7.15 -7.04
C GLY A 64 9.17 -6.55 -8.43
N CYS A 65 8.67 -7.36 -9.37
CA CYS A 65 8.27 -6.89 -10.71
C CYS A 65 6.74 -6.92 -10.84
N ALA A 66 6.15 -5.83 -11.32
CA ALA A 66 4.73 -5.75 -11.60
C ALA A 66 4.45 -6.00 -13.08
N THR A 67 3.53 -6.92 -13.38
CA THR A 67 2.99 -7.15 -14.73
C THR A 67 1.48 -7.00 -14.72
N TYR A 68 0.91 -6.65 -15.88
CA TYR A 68 -0.53 -6.66 -16.14
C TYR A 68 -1.05 -8.03 -16.60
N GLU A 69 -0.17 -8.97 -16.93
CA GLU A 69 -0.50 -10.34 -17.34
C GLU A 69 -0.37 -11.27 -16.12
N PRO A 70 -1.49 -11.76 -15.54
CA PRO A 70 -1.48 -12.54 -14.29
C PRO A 70 -0.63 -13.82 -14.40
N GLU A 71 -0.62 -14.42 -15.58
CA GLU A 71 0.05 -15.69 -15.90
C GLU A 71 1.58 -15.59 -15.75
N LYS A 72 2.14 -14.40 -15.96
CA LYS A 72 3.58 -14.14 -15.82
C LYS A 72 4.02 -13.79 -14.40
N SER A 73 3.07 -13.58 -13.48
CA SER A 73 3.37 -13.20 -12.10
C SER A 73 3.84 -14.36 -11.24
N SER A 74 3.46 -15.60 -11.55
CA SER A 74 3.79 -16.82 -10.78
C SER A 74 5.13 -17.46 -11.17
N LEU A 75 5.62 -17.16 -12.38
CA LEU A 75 6.84 -17.76 -12.93
C LEU A 75 8.14 -17.31 -12.21
N HIS A 76 8.13 -16.20 -11.48
CA HIS A 76 9.32 -15.71 -10.78
C HIS A 76 9.54 -16.34 -9.39
N ALA A 77 8.55 -17.05 -8.83
CA ALA A 77 8.69 -17.72 -7.53
C ALA A 77 9.36 -19.12 -7.62
N VAL A 78 9.55 -19.65 -8.84
CA VAL A 78 10.01 -21.03 -9.07
C VAL A 78 11.50 -21.10 -9.47
N ILE A 79 12.14 -19.97 -9.81
CA ILE A 79 13.51 -19.95 -10.37
C ILE A 79 14.59 -19.63 -9.30
N SER A 80 14.26 -19.71 -8.01
CA SER A 80 15.25 -19.58 -6.92
C SER A 80 15.53 -20.88 -6.18
N SER A 81 15.22 -22.03 -6.79
CA SER A 81 15.44 -23.36 -6.23
C SER A 81 16.16 -24.30 -7.22
N ASP A 82 17.18 -23.77 -7.89
CA ASP A 82 18.22 -24.54 -8.58
C ASP A 82 19.59 -24.20 -7.97
#